data_AF-A0A0G9KNB0-F1
#
_entry.id   AF-A0A0G9KNB0-F1
#
_cell.length_a   1.000
_cell.length_b   1.000
_cell.length_c   1.000
_cell.angle_alpha   90.00
_cell.angle_beta   90.00
_cell.angle_gamma   90.00
#
_symmetry.space_group_name_H-M   'P 1'
#
loop_
_entity.id
_entity.type
_entity.pdbx_description
1 polymer ?
#
loop_
_entity_poly.entity_id
_entity_poly.type
_entity_poly.pdbx_seq_one_letter_code
_entity_poly.pdbx_strand_id
1 'polypeptide(L)' 'MCKIFNLTRSSYYHWLNNGCVIERVDKSFNNLLKKIFEEARSTYGTRRLKVILSKRYGLIVSRRKIQKSLSQIEFFD' A
#
# COMPACT_ATOMS: atom_id res chain seq x y z
N MET A 1 23.48 -18.42 17.49
CA MET A 1 22.76 -17.48 16.60
C MET A 1 23.04 -16.03 16.97
N CYS A 2 22.37 -15.42 17.96
CA CYS A 2 22.51 -13.96 18.23
C CYS A 2 23.94 -13.47 18.57
N LYS A 3 24.75 -14.24 19.32
CA LYS A 3 26.16 -13.89 19.61
C LYS A 3 27.07 -13.89 18.38
N ILE A 4 26.79 -14.74 17.39
CA ILE A 4 27.59 -14.87 16.16
C ILE A 4 27.36 -13.64 15.28
N PHE A 5 26.12 -13.16 15.21
CA PHE A 5 25.72 -11.99 14.43
C PHE A 5 25.76 -10.67 15.22
N ASN A 6 26.22 -10.70 16.47
CA ASN A 6 26.25 -9.55 17.37
C ASN A 6 24.88 -8.82 17.52
N LEU A 7 23.78 -9.59 17.52
CA LEU A 7 22.42 -9.07 17.64
C LEU A 7 21.85 -9.30 19.04
N THR A 8 20.91 -8.45 19.45
CA THR A 8 20.10 -8.68 20.65
C THR A 8 19.04 -9.76 20.41
N ARG A 9 18.64 -10.47 21.47
CA ARG A 9 17.55 -11.47 21.40
C ARG A 9 16.24 -10.85 20.92
N SER A 10 15.92 -9.63 21.36
CA SER A 10 14.74 -8.90 20.93
C SER A 10 14.75 -8.61 19.42
N SER A 11 15.90 -8.18 18.88
CA SER A 11 16.04 -7.95 17.43
C SER A 11 15.84 -9.24 16.63
N TYR A 12 16.35 -10.37 17.13
CA TYR A 12 16.18 -11.67 16.46
C TYR A 12 14.72 -12.11 16.39
N TYR A 13 13.98 -12.08 17.50
CA TYR A 13 12.58 -12.48 17.50
C TYR A 13 11.66 -11.47 16.82
N HIS A 14 11.99 -10.17 16.86
CA HIS A 14 11.28 -9.16 16.08
C HIS A 14 11.41 -9.43 14.58
N TRP A 15 12.61 -9.70 14.09
CA TRP A 15 12.83 -10.10 12.70
C TRP A 15 12.18 -11.44 12.37
N LEU A 16 12.22 -12.42 13.28
CA LEU A 16 11.59 -13.72 13.06
C LEU A 16 10.06 -13.60 12.91
N ASN A 17 9.41 -12.79 13.76
CA ASN A 17 7.96 -12.60 13.74
C ASN A 17 7.48 -11.76 12.56
N ASN A 18 8.26 -10.75 12.16
CA ASN A 18 7.88 -9.84 11.09
C ASN A 18 8.44 -10.28 9.72
N GLY A 19 9.41 -11.19 9.73
CA GLY A 19 10.11 -11.70 8.55
C GLY A 19 10.82 -10.61 7.75
N CYS A 20 11.18 -10.97 6.51
CA CYS A 20 11.43 -9.99 5.48
C CYS A 20 10.06 -9.50 4.99
N VAL A 21 9.62 -8.31 5.43
CA VAL A 21 8.39 -7.68 4.93
C VAL A 21 8.65 -7.28 3.48
N ILE A 22 8.47 -8.22 2.56
CA ILE A 22 8.38 -7.91 1.13
C ILE A 22 7.04 -7.19 1.00
N GLU A 23 7.07 -5.85 0.94
CA GLU A 23 5.90 -5.07 0.62
C GLU A 23 5.41 -5.50 -0.77
N ARG A 24 4.50 -6.48 -0.82
CA ARG A 24 3.91 -6.95 -2.06
C ARG A 24 3.10 -5.79 -2.63
N VAL A 25 3.68 -5.11 -3.62
CA VAL A 25 3.01 -4.07 -4.37
C VAL A 25 1.86 -4.72 -5.13
N ASP A 26 0.65 -4.31 -4.78
CA ASP A 26 -0.60 -4.84 -5.33
C ASP A 26 -0.85 -4.18 -6.69
N LYS A 27 -0.13 -4.64 -7.73
CA LYS A 27 -0.10 -4.01 -9.06
C LYS A 27 -1.48 -3.84 -9.68
N SER A 28 -2.35 -4.83 -9.53
CA SER A 28 -3.74 -4.79 -10.04
C SER A 28 -4.55 -3.67 -9.38
N PHE A 29 -4.45 -3.56 -8.05
CA PHE A 29 -5.10 -2.50 -7.29
C PHE A 29 -4.55 -1.12 -7.65
N ASN A 30 -3.23 -0.98 -7.75
CA ASN A 30 -2.59 0.29 -8.09
C ASN A 30 -2.98 0.75 -9.51
N ASN A 31 -3.04 -0.16 -10.48
CA ASN A 31 -3.49 0.15 -11.85
C ASN A 31 -4.96 0.60 -11.88
N LEU A 32 -5.83 -0.07 -11.13
CA LEU A 32 -7.23 0.34 -11.01
C LEU A 32 -7.35 1.72 -10.37
N LEU A 33 -6.61 1.96 -9.30
CA LEU A 33 -6.61 3.24 -8.59
C LEU A 33 -6.11 4.38 -9.49
N LYS A 34 -5.04 4.14 -10.28
CA LYS A 34 -4.51 5.10 -11.24
C LYS A 34 -5.56 5.50 -12.28
N LYS A 35 -6.26 4.53 -12.89
CA LYS A 35 -7.35 4.79 -13.85
C LYS A 35 -8.46 5.66 -13.26
N ILE A 36 -8.93 5.33 -12.05
CA ILE A 36 -9.99 6.11 -11.39
C ILE A 36 -9.52 7.54 -11.09
N PHE A 37 -8.24 7.69 -10.72
CA PHE A 37 -7.66 9.00 -10.42
C PHE A 37 -7.50 9.87 -11.68
N GLU A 38 -7.07 9.27 -12.78
CA GLU A 38 -6.99 9.92 -14.11
C GLU A 38 -8.36 10.28 -14.67
N GLU A 39 -9.35 9.38 -14.56
CA GLU A 39 -10.77 9.66 -14.92
C GLU A 39 -11.30 10.88 -14.14
N ALA A 40 -10.86 11.04 -12.89
CA ALA A 40 -11.21 12.17 -12.03
C ALA A 40 -10.35 13.43 -12.28
N ARG A 41 -9.46 13.42 -13.28
CA ARG A 41 -8.50 14.51 -13.59
C ARG A 41 -7.68 14.94 -12.38
N SER A 42 -7.26 13.98 -11.55
CA SER A 42 -6.46 14.20 -10.34
C SER A 42 -7.13 15.09 -9.28
N THR A 43 -8.44 15.36 -9.39
CA THR A 43 -9.16 16.22 -8.42
C THR A 43 -9.61 15.47 -7.17
N TYR A 44 -9.68 14.14 -7.24
CA TYR A 44 -10.27 13.32 -6.17
C TYR A 44 -9.23 12.89 -5.14
N GLY A 45 -9.35 13.43 -3.93
CA GLY A 45 -8.60 12.94 -2.79
C GLY A 45 -9.04 11.56 -2.29
N THR A 46 -8.26 10.99 -1.37
CA THR A 46 -8.43 9.62 -0.84
C THR A 46 -9.82 9.32 -0.27
N ARG A 47 -10.53 10.33 0.24
CA ARG A 47 -11.91 10.19 0.75
C ARG A 47 -12.91 9.90 -0.36
N ARG A 48 -12.83 10.61 -1.48
CA ARG A 48 -13.69 10.41 -2.66
C ARG A 48 -13.36 9.09 -3.36
N LEU A 49 -12.08 8.78 -3.50
CA LEU A 49 -11.63 7.52 -4.08
C LEU A 49 -12.15 6.30 -3.30
N LYS A 50 -12.13 6.34 -1.96
CA LYS A 50 -12.70 5.27 -1.14
C LYS A 50 -14.20 5.04 -1.43
N VAL A 51 -14.97 6.11 -1.60
CA VAL A 51 -16.40 6.01 -1.90
C VAL A 51 -16.61 5.40 -3.29
N ILE A 52 -15.83 5.79 -4.29
CA ILE A 52 -15.94 5.26 -5.66
C ILE A 52 -15.55 3.78 -5.70
N LEU A 53 -14.44 3.41 -5.04
CA LEU A 53 -14.00 2.01 -4.92
C LEU A 53 -15.08 1.13 -4.29
N SER A 54 -15.72 1.61 -3.22
CA SER A 54 -16.80 0.88 -2.57
C SER A 54 -18.07 0.81 -3.42
N LYS A 55 -18.48 1.92 -4.06
CA LYS A 55 -19.75 1.98 -4.81
C LYS A 55 -19.70 1.31 -6.18
N ARG A 56 -18.61 1.51 -6.94
CA ARG A 56 -18.50 1.03 -8.33
C ARG A 56 -17.89 -0.37 -8.41
N TYR A 57 -16.99 -0.71 -7.49
CA TYR A 57 -16.22 -1.97 -7.53
C TYR A 57 -16.47 -2.88 -6.33
N GLY A 58 -17.26 -2.46 -5.34
CA GLY A 58 -17.47 -3.25 -4.11
C GLY A 58 -16.22 -3.42 -3.24
N LEU A 59 -15.14 -2.67 -3.53
CA LEU A 59 -13.85 -2.83 -2.87
C LEU A 59 -13.80 -2.05 -1.56
N ILE A 60 -13.74 -2.77 -0.44
CA ILE A 60 -13.61 -2.19 0.90
C ILE A 60 -12.12 -2.02 1.22
N VAL A 61 -11.63 -0.80 1.10
CA VAL A 61 -10.22 -0.46 1.33
C VAL A 61 -10.06 0.64 2.38
N SER A 62 -8.98 0.55 3.17
CA SER A 62 -8.65 1.59 4.15
C SER A 62 -8.12 2.85 3.45
N ARG A 63 -8.36 4.03 4.06
CA ARG A 63 -7.80 5.29 3.53
C ARG A 63 -6.28 5.27 3.50
N ARG A 64 -5.64 4.63 4.49
CA ARG A 64 -4.18 4.46 4.55
C ARG A 64 -3.64 3.62 3.38
N LYS A 65 -4.32 2.52 3.00
CA LYS A 65 -3.93 1.73 1.82
C LYS A 65 -4.02 2.56 0.54
N ILE A 66 -5.10 3.31 0.35
CA ILE A 66 -5.26 4.21 -0.80
C ILE A 66 -4.14 5.27 -0.85
N GLN A 67 -3.84 5.92 0.28
CA GLN A 67 -2.76 6.91 0.37
C GLN A 67 -1.40 6.31 0.03
N LYS A 68 -1.08 5.13 0.57
CA LYS A 68 0.17 4.42 0.31
C LYS A 68 0.29 4.00 -1.16
N SER A 69 -0.80 3.49 -1.74
CA SER A 69 -0.84 3.14 -3.16
C SER A 69 -0.64 4.37 -4.05
N LEU A 70 -1.29 5.50 -3.74
CA LEU A 70 -1.08 6.77 -4.46
C LEU A 70 0.37 7.25 -4.41
N SER A 71 1.04 7.15 -3.26
CA SER A 71 2.46 7.52 -3.15
C SER A 71 3.41 6.58 -3.90
N GLN A 72 2.96 5.35 -4.21
CA GLN A 72 3.74 4.36 -4.96
C GLN A 72 3.45 4.39 -6.46
N ILE A 73 2.42 5.12 -6.89
CA ILE A 73 2.09 5.27 -8.31
C ILE A 73 2.91 6.44 -8.84
N GLU A 74 3.82 6.15 -9.78
CA GLU A 74 4.44 7.20 -10.58
C GLU A 74 3.44 7.68 -11.64
N PHE A 75 3.03 8.93 -11.49
CA PHE A 75 2.29 9.67 -12.51
C PHE A 75 3.36 10.25 -13.45
N PHE A 76 3.85 9.45 -14.39
CA PHE A 76 4.61 9.99 -15.50
C PHE A 76 3.66 10.77 -16.41
N ASP A 77 4.02 12.03 -16.66
CA ASP A 77 3.44 12.92 -17.69
C ASP A 77 3.82 12.44 -19.11
#